data_AF-A0A5E4E4F5-F1
#
_entry.id   AF-A0A5E4E4F5-F1
#
_cell.length_a   1.000
_cell.length_b   1.000
_cell.length_c   1.000
_cell.angle_alpha   90.00
_cell.angle_beta   90.00
_cell.angle_gamma   90.00
#
_symmetry.space_group_name_H-M   'P 1'
#
loop_
_entity.id
_entity.type
_entity.pdbx_description
1 polymer ?
#
loop_
_entity_poly.entity_id
_entity_poly.type
_entity_poly.pdbx_seq_one_letter_code
_entity_poly.pdbx_strand_id
1 'polypeptide(L)'
;MAAAAACKRVGQLGTNSGFGLSGFGGPAASKVAVSPSLEYRHLDCRLISQLVKSNGKRLFLVDTLALVRRLEGQGVPSKHAEAITAAITEVLNDSLENVSNSFVSKGEMQKTEMIQESNLSKFKSEIQSAQGHHFSLLQHETEKLRNDIEKMRSELRYEIDKVTAGQRLDLNLERG
;
A
#
# COMPACT_ATOMS: atom_id res chain seq x y z
N MET A 1 -7.91 17.82 45.51
CA MET A 1 -9.21 18.06 44.84
C MET A 1 -9.58 16.80 44.09
N ALA A 2 -10.64 16.15 44.55
CA ALA A 2 -11.23 14.96 43.96
C ALA A 2 -12.24 15.36 42.86
N ALA A 3 -12.45 14.51 41.87
CA ALA A 3 -13.78 14.04 41.47
C ALA A 3 -13.66 12.93 40.43
N ALA A 4 -14.36 11.84 40.71
CA ALA A 4 -14.48 10.63 39.92
C ALA A 4 -15.81 10.61 39.13
N ALA A 5 -15.88 9.78 38.09
CA ALA A 5 -17.06 9.02 37.63
C ALA A 5 -16.59 8.14 36.44
N ALA A 6 -16.53 6.80 36.42
CA ALA A 6 -17.36 5.70 36.93
C ALA A 6 -18.71 5.52 36.21
N CYS A 7 -18.79 4.49 35.36
CA CYS A 7 -19.94 3.60 34.99
C CYS A 7 -19.49 2.76 33.78
N LYS A 8 -19.14 1.46 33.82
CA LYS A 8 -19.71 0.21 34.38
C LYS A 8 -21.01 -0.25 33.72
N ARG A 9 -20.93 -1.30 32.86
CA ARG A 9 -21.66 -2.60 32.96
C ARG A 9 -21.27 -3.56 31.82
N VAL A 10 -20.72 -4.72 32.18
CA VAL A 10 -21.30 -6.09 31.99
C VAL A 10 -20.94 -6.65 30.60
N GLY A 11 -20.14 -7.69 30.42
CA GLY A 11 -19.83 -8.84 31.26
C GLY A 11 -20.50 -10.06 30.66
N GLN A 12 -19.76 -10.91 29.94
CA GLN A 12 -19.94 -12.36 30.02
C GLN A 12 -18.69 -13.10 29.55
N LEU A 13 -18.34 -14.08 30.38
CA LEU A 13 -17.23 -15.00 30.30
C LEU A 13 -17.38 -15.96 29.11
N GLY A 14 -16.23 -16.37 28.58
CA GLY A 14 -16.10 -17.51 27.68
C GLY A 14 -14.63 -17.87 27.53
N THR A 15 -14.09 -18.53 28.56
CA THR A 15 -12.82 -19.24 28.49
C THR A 15 -12.86 -20.24 27.34
N ASN A 16 -11.79 -20.35 26.55
CA ASN A 16 -11.01 -21.59 26.47
C ASN A 16 -9.74 -21.41 25.64
N SER A 17 -8.65 -21.75 26.33
CA SER A 17 -7.28 -21.97 25.90
C SER A 17 -7.13 -23.00 24.79
N GLY A 18 -6.09 -22.87 23.97
CA GLY A 18 -5.51 -24.00 23.25
C GLY A 18 -4.67 -23.62 22.03
N PHE A 19 -3.42 -23.19 22.25
CA PHE A 19 -2.39 -23.33 21.22
C PHE A 19 -2.04 -24.82 21.12
N GLY A 20 -2.44 -25.46 20.02
CA GLY A 20 -2.12 -26.85 19.71
C GLY A 20 -1.23 -26.94 18.47
N LEU A 21 0.06 -27.14 18.67
CA LEU A 21 0.99 -27.70 17.68
C LEU A 21 0.74 -29.22 17.60
N SER A 22 0.35 -29.73 16.44
CA SER A 22 0.75 -31.05 15.93
C SER A 22 0.07 -31.36 14.60
N GLY A 23 0.77 -32.09 13.73
CA GLY A 23 0.13 -32.96 12.74
C GLY A 23 0.53 -32.73 11.28
N PHE A 24 1.49 -33.53 10.83
CA PHE A 24 1.72 -33.86 9.42
C PHE A 24 0.44 -34.42 8.76
N GLY A 25 0.12 -33.98 7.53
CA GLY A 25 -0.81 -34.71 6.66
C GLY A 25 -1.39 -33.93 5.48
N GLY A 26 -0.88 -34.18 4.27
CA GLY A 26 -1.61 -34.28 2.98
C GLY A 26 -2.42 -33.09 2.41
N PRO A 27 -2.58 -32.99 1.07
CA PRO A 27 -2.97 -31.75 0.42
C PRO A 27 -4.49 -31.60 0.34
N ALA A 28 -5.05 -30.66 1.09
CA ALA A 28 -6.38 -30.11 0.86
C ALA A 28 -6.23 -28.72 0.25
N ALA A 29 -6.71 -28.57 -0.99
CA ALA A 29 -6.77 -27.31 -1.71
C ALA A 29 -7.72 -26.33 -0.99
N SER A 30 -7.22 -25.64 0.02
CA SER A 30 -7.91 -24.52 0.64
C SER A 30 -7.72 -23.29 -0.24
N LYS A 31 -8.69 -23.04 -1.12
CA LYS A 31 -8.90 -21.72 -1.71
C LYS A 31 -9.11 -20.73 -0.56
N VAL A 32 -8.05 -20.03 -0.17
CA VAL A 32 -8.18 -18.87 0.69
C VAL A 32 -8.84 -17.79 -0.16
N ALA A 33 -10.17 -17.71 -0.06
CA ALA A 33 -10.91 -16.55 -0.50
C ALA A 33 -10.52 -15.39 0.43
N VAL A 34 -9.48 -14.67 0.05
CA VAL A 34 -9.18 -13.37 0.65
C VAL A 34 -10.27 -12.43 0.15
N SER A 35 -11.26 -12.19 0.99
CA SER A 35 -12.28 -11.17 0.77
C SER A 35 -11.58 -9.82 0.46
N PRO A 36 -11.78 -9.21 -0.72
CA PRO A 36 -11.29 -7.88 -0.97
C PRO A 36 -12.34 -6.90 -0.45
N SER A 37 -12.44 -6.74 0.86
CA SER A 37 -13.17 -5.61 1.44
C SER A 37 -12.18 -4.49 1.73
N LEU A 38 -11.76 -3.80 0.67
CA LEU A 38 -11.45 -2.39 0.81
C LEU A 38 -11.90 -1.69 -0.47
N GLU A 39 -13.07 -1.07 -0.37
CA GLU A 39 -13.53 -0.04 -1.29
C GLU A 39 -12.50 1.09 -1.33
N TYR A 40 -11.50 0.99 -2.19
CA TYR A 40 -10.86 2.19 -2.72
C TYR A 40 -11.83 2.74 -3.75
N ARG A 41 -12.71 3.61 -3.26
CA ARG A 41 -13.66 4.32 -4.09
C ARG A 41 -12.91 4.92 -5.26
N HIS A 42 -13.26 4.39 -6.42
CA HIS A 42 -13.16 5.01 -7.71
C HIS A 42 -13.33 6.53 -7.59
N LEU A 43 -12.22 7.25 -7.55
CA LEU A 43 -12.24 8.65 -7.94
C LEU A 43 -12.22 8.63 -9.45
N ASP A 44 -13.43 8.54 -10.00
CA ASP A 44 -13.76 8.96 -11.34
C ASP A 44 -12.85 10.12 -11.74
N CYS A 45 -11.99 9.91 -12.71
CA CYS A 45 -11.18 10.96 -13.34
C CYS A 45 -12.05 11.93 -14.17
N ARG A 46 -13.29 12.18 -13.75
CA ARG A 46 -14.20 13.21 -14.26
C ARG A 46 -14.52 14.17 -13.14
N LEU A 47 -13.62 15.12 -12.94
CA LEU A 47 -13.93 16.53 -12.72
C LEU A 47 -12.62 17.30 -12.62
N ILE A 48 -11.96 17.50 -13.77
CA ILE A 48 -11.19 18.73 -13.96
C ILE A 48 -12.23 19.85 -14.12
N SER A 49 -12.95 20.15 -13.03
CA SER A 49 -13.69 21.40 -12.95
C SER A 49 -12.68 22.46 -12.61
N GLN A 50 -12.18 23.10 -13.67
CA GLN A 50 -11.84 24.52 -13.70
C GLN A 50 -11.37 25.08 -12.36
N LEU A 51 -10.15 24.75 -11.94
CA LEU A 51 -9.38 25.75 -11.25
C LEU A 51 -8.55 26.44 -12.31
N VAL A 52 -9.13 27.53 -12.82
CA VAL A 52 -8.56 28.51 -13.73
C VAL A 52 -7.03 28.44 -13.68
N LYS A 53 -6.39 28.14 -14.82
CA LYS A 53 -5.00 28.54 -15.05
C LYS A 53 -4.98 30.05 -14.91
N SER A 54 -4.81 30.54 -13.69
CA SER A 54 -4.51 31.94 -13.48
C SER A 54 -3.20 32.18 -14.20
N ASN A 55 -3.19 33.19 -15.05
CA ASN A 55 -2.14 33.49 -16.01
C ASN A 55 -0.89 34.04 -15.28
N GLY A 56 -0.38 33.32 -14.28
CA GLY A 56 0.55 33.81 -13.25
C GLY A 56 -0.09 34.74 -12.21
N LYS A 57 -1.18 35.45 -12.54
CA LYS A 57 -1.85 36.38 -11.63
C LYS A 57 -2.93 35.68 -10.80
N ARG A 58 -2.59 35.31 -9.56
CA ARG A 58 -3.56 34.85 -8.56
C ARG A 58 -4.62 35.92 -8.33
N LEU A 59 -5.88 35.52 -8.45
CA LEU A 59 -7.01 36.41 -8.25
C LEU A 59 -7.25 36.54 -6.75
N PHE A 60 -7.00 37.73 -6.20
CA PHE A 60 -7.49 38.12 -4.89
C PHE A 60 -8.70 39.04 -5.13
N LEU A 61 -9.83 38.67 -4.52
CA LEU A 61 -11.09 39.41 -4.66
C LEU A 61 -11.10 40.57 -3.65
N VAL A 62 -10.48 41.68 -4.02
CA VAL A 62 -10.60 42.95 -3.30
C VAL A 62 -11.51 43.88 -4.09
N ASP A 63 -12.59 44.31 -3.48
CA ASP A 63 -13.43 45.39 -4.00
C ASP A 63 -12.72 46.74 -3.73
N THR A 64 -11.94 47.18 -4.72
CA THR A 64 -11.17 48.42 -4.66
C THR A 64 -12.07 49.64 -4.57
N LEU A 65 -13.23 49.63 -5.24
CA LEU A 65 -14.19 50.73 -5.21
C LEU A 65 -14.81 50.87 -3.82
N ALA A 66 -15.27 49.76 -3.22
CA ALA A 66 -15.82 49.80 -1.87
C ALA A 66 -14.78 50.25 -0.84
N LEU A 67 -13.51 49.84 -1.00
CA LEU A 67 -12.42 50.29 -0.12
C LEU A 67 -12.19 51.81 -0.22
N VAL A 68 -12.14 52.36 -1.44
CA VAL A 68 -12.01 53.82 -1.66
C VAL A 68 -13.19 54.57 -1.03
N ARG A 69 -14.44 54.12 -1.26
CA ARG A 69 -15.64 54.79 -0.70
C ARG A 69 -15.67 54.78 0.82
N ARG A 70 -15.18 53.71 1.46
CA ARG A 70 -15.04 53.68 2.92
C ARG A 70 -14.01 54.67 3.44
N LEU A 71 -12.87 54.81 2.75
CA LEU A 71 -11.84 55.78 3.13
C LEU A 71 -12.34 57.22 2.98
N GLU A 72 -13.04 57.51 1.89
CA GLU A 72 -13.70 58.81 1.68
C GLU A 72 -14.75 59.11 2.76
N GLY A 73 -15.53 58.10 3.17
CA GLY A 73 -16.48 58.22 4.28
C GLY A 73 -15.84 58.50 5.65
N GLN A 74 -14.54 58.22 5.80
CA GLN A 74 -13.73 58.56 6.98
C GLN A 74 -13.01 59.91 6.84
N GLY A 75 -13.31 60.68 5.80
CA GLY A 75 -12.72 62.00 5.56
C GLY A 75 -11.39 61.98 4.80
N VAL A 76 -10.97 60.83 4.24
CA VAL A 76 -9.77 60.76 3.40
C VAL A 76 -10.08 61.35 2.02
N PRO A 77 -9.28 62.29 1.49
CA PRO A 77 -9.53 62.84 0.16
C PRO A 77 -9.39 61.76 -0.92
N SER A 78 -10.23 61.81 -1.95
CA SER A 78 -10.35 60.78 -3.00
C SER A 78 -9.00 60.32 -3.58
N LYS A 79 -8.12 61.25 -3.97
CA LYS A 79 -6.76 60.92 -4.47
C LYS A 79 -5.91 60.13 -3.47
N HIS A 80 -6.01 60.44 -2.18
CA HIS A 80 -5.26 59.72 -1.15
C HIS A 80 -5.89 58.35 -0.88
N ALA A 81 -7.21 58.24 -0.92
CA ALA A 81 -7.92 56.97 -0.79
C ALA A 81 -7.57 55.98 -1.92
N GLU A 82 -7.49 56.48 -3.16
CA GLU A 82 -7.01 55.71 -4.32
C GLU A 82 -5.55 55.27 -4.16
N ALA A 83 -4.65 56.17 -3.75
CA ALA A 83 -3.24 55.86 -3.53
C ALA A 83 -3.03 54.81 -2.44
N ILE A 84 -3.74 54.93 -1.31
CA ILE A 84 -3.72 53.94 -0.22
C ILE A 84 -4.24 52.59 -0.72
N THR A 85 -5.35 52.59 -1.45
CA THR A 85 -5.93 51.37 -2.02
C THR A 85 -4.97 50.68 -2.98
N ALA A 86 -4.25 51.46 -3.81
CA ALA A 86 -3.24 50.94 -4.73
C ALA A 86 -2.06 50.29 -3.98
N ALA A 87 -1.51 50.96 -2.96
CA ALA A 87 -0.42 50.43 -2.15
C ALA A 87 -0.81 49.13 -1.41
N ILE A 88 -2.04 49.07 -0.86
CA ILE A 88 -2.56 47.86 -0.22
C ILE A 88 -2.70 46.72 -1.24
N THR A 89 -3.20 47.03 -2.43
CA THR A 89 -3.37 46.05 -3.52
C THR A 89 -2.02 45.47 -3.95
N GLU A 90 -0.97 46.29 -4.02
CA GLU A 90 0.40 45.86 -4.34
C GLU A 90 0.97 44.93 -3.25
N VAL A 91 0.94 45.35 -1.98
CA VAL A 91 1.43 44.52 -0.86
C VAL A 91 0.67 43.19 -0.76
N LEU A 92 -0.63 43.20 -1.02
CA LEU A 92 -1.45 41.97 -1.03
C LEU A 92 -1.06 41.03 -2.18
N ASN A 93 -0.75 41.55 -3.37
CA ASN A 93 -0.25 40.75 -4.49
C ASN A 93 1.07 40.08 -4.11
N ASP A 94 2.03 40.86 -3.63
CA ASP A 94 3.36 40.36 -3.25
C ASP A 94 3.26 39.33 -2.12
N SER A 95 2.42 39.60 -1.12
CA SER A 95 2.22 38.69 0.01
C SER A 95 1.59 37.38 -0.43
N LEU A 96 0.57 37.43 -1.29
CA LEU A 96 -0.09 36.23 -1.79
C LEU A 96 0.84 35.44 -2.72
N GLU A 97 1.64 36.12 -3.54
CA GLU A 97 2.66 35.50 -4.37
C GLU A 97 3.73 34.82 -3.51
N ASN A 98 4.21 35.46 -2.44
CA ASN A 98 5.19 34.84 -1.56
C ASN A 98 4.62 33.58 -0.86
N VAL A 99 3.41 33.69 -0.29
CA VAL A 99 2.73 32.56 0.37
C VAL A 99 2.46 31.42 -0.62
N SER A 100 2.22 31.73 -1.90
CA SER A 100 2.09 30.76 -2.99
C SER A 100 3.11 29.66 -3.00
N ASN A 101 4.37 30.08 -2.84
CA ASN A 101 5.51 29.29 -3.24
C ASN A 101 5.77 28.19 -2.20
N SER A 102 5.11 28.29 -1.04
CA SER A 102 5.05 27.27 -0.01
C SER A 102 3.94 26.23 -0.23
N PHE A 103 3.02 26.45 -1.16
CA PHE A 103 1.90 25.54 -1.43
C PHE A 103 2.05 24.83 -2.77
N VAL A 104 1.63 23.57 -2.81
CA VAL A 104 1.52 22.78 -4.04
C VAL A 104 0.13 22.99 -4.64
N SER A 105 0.04 23.09 -5.97
CA SER A 105 -1.28 23.20 -6.61
C SER A 105 -2.04 21.87 -6.53
N LYS A 106 -3.39 21.94 -6.52
CA LYS A 106 -4.21 20.73 -6.52
C LYS A 106 -3.94 19.82 -7.72
N GLY A 107 -3.65 20.39 -8.89
CA GLY A 107 -3.33 19.63 -10.09
C GLY A 107 -1.99 18.90 -9.99
N GLU A 108 -0.96 19.54 -9.41
CA GLU A 108 0.34 18.90 -9.17
C GLU A 108 0.25 17.80 -8.11
N MET A 109 -0.53 18.04 -7.04
CA MET A 109 -0.79 17.04 -6.01
C MET A 109 -1.47 15.80 -6.59
N GLN A 110 -2.57 15.99 -7.35
CA GLN A 110 -3.28 14.88 -7.99
C GLN A 110 -2.41 14.13 -9.01
N LYS A 111 -1.58 14.85 -9.78
CA LYS A 111 -0.63 14.21 -10.70
C LYS A 111 0.37 13.34 -9.94
N THR A 112 0.89 13.83 -8.81
CA THR A 112 1.83 13.08 -7.97
C THR A 112 1.18 11.84 -7.39
N GLU A 113 -0.06 11.96 -6.90
CA GLU A 113 -0.87 10.85 -6.40
C GLU A 113 -1.08 9.77 -7.47
N MET A 114 -1.48 10.15 -8.68
CA MET A 114 -1.65 9.20 -9.81
C MET A 114 -0.35 8.47 -10.15
N ILE A 115 0.79 9.17 -10.13
CA ILE A 115 2.11 8.55 -10.39
C ILE A 115 2.46 7.57 -9.27
N GLN A 116 2.24 7.95 -8.01
CA GLN A 116 2.49 7.09 -6.85
C GLN A 116 1.62 5.84 -6.89
N GLU A 117 0.33 5.98 -7.18
CA GLU A 117 -0.61 4.86 -7.29
C GLU A 117 -0.21 3.90 -8.43
N SER A 118 0.14 4.44 -9.60
CA SER A 118 0.65 3.64 -10.72
C SER A 118 1.91 2.87 -10.34
N ASN A 119 2.87 3.52 -9.67
CA ASN A 119 4.11 2.86 -9.25
C ASN A 119 3.86 1.77 -8.21
N LEU A 120 2.98 2.02 -7.25
CA LEU A 120 2.58 1.04 -6.24
C LEU A 120 1.89 -0.17 -6.89
N SER A 121 1.02 0.07 -7.87
CA SER A 121 0.36 -1.00 -8.62
C SER A 121 1.36 -1.85 -9.41
N LYS A 122 2.33 -1.22 -10.08
CA LYS A 122 3.41 -1.94 -10.79
C LYS A 122 4.24 -2.78 -9.84
N PHE A 123 4.71 -2.18 -8.75
CA PHE A 123 5.47 -2.88 -7.71
C PHE A 123 4.72 -4.10 -7.15
N LYS A 124 3.43 -3.95 -6.87
CA LYS A 124 2.58 -5.07 -6.41
C LYS A 124 2.52 -6.19 -7.46
N SER A 125 2.34 -5.85 -8.73
CA SER A 125 2.30 -6.85 -9.81
C SER A 125 3.63 -7.58 -10.00
N GLU A 126 4.75 -6.86 -9.88
CA GLU A 126 6.09 -7.43 -9.96
C GLU A 126 6.37 -8.39 -8.81
N ILE A 127 6.01 -8.00 -7.57
CA ILE A 127 6.13 -8.89 -6.40
C ILE A 127 5.28 -10.14 -6.57
N GLN A 128 4.01 -10.00 -6.97
CA GLN A 128 3.11 -11.13 -7.14
C GLN A 128 3.62 -12.09 -8.22
N SER A 129 4.11 -11.56 -9.34
CA SER A 129 4.73 -12.32 -10.41
C SER A 129 5.97 -13.06 -9.93
N ALA A 130 6.91 -12.34 -9.31
CA ALA A 130 8.17 -12.91 -8.80
C ALA A 130 7.90 -13.99 -7.75
N GLN A 131 6.99 -13.74 -6.81
CA GLN A 131 6.60 -14.72 -5.79
C GLN A 131 6.01 -15.98 -6.43
N GLY A 132 5.09 -15.83 -7.40
CA GLY A 132 4.54 -16.96 -8.14
C GLY A 132 5.62 -17.76 -8.87
N HIS A 133 6.52 -17.06 -9.56
CA HIS A 133 7.62 -17.68 -10.30
C HIS A 133 8.59 -18.44 -9.40
N HIS A 134 9.02 -17.83 -8.30
CA HIS A 134 9.91 -18.47 -7.33
C HIS A 134 9.26 -19.66 -6.66
N PHE A 135 7.98 -19.57 -6.32
CA PHE A 135 7.25 -20.68 -5.74
C PHE A 135 7.16 -21.87 -6.70
N SER A 136 6.80 -21.63 -7.97
CA SER A 136 6.75 -22.69 -8.98
C SER A 136 8.12 -23.31 -9.24
N LEU A 137 9.18 -22.50 -9.28
CA LEU A 137 10.55 -23.00 -9.45
C LEU A 137 10.96 -23.90 -8.29
N LEU A 138 10.78 -23.44 -7.04
CA LEU A 138 11.12 -24.22 -5.85
C LEU A 138 10.30 -25.51 -5.76
N GLN A 139 9.01 -25.47 -6.12
CA GLN A 139 8.17 -26.67 -6.16
C GLN A 139 8.69 -27.68 -7.18
N HIS A 140 9.08 -27.22 -8.38
CA HIS A 140 9.65 -28.07 -9.41
C HIS A 140 11.00 -28.69 -8.98
N GLU A 141 11.90 -27.90 -8.40
CA GLU A 141 13.19 -28.38 -7.89
C GLU A 141 13.01 -29.38 -6.74
N THR A 142 12.08 -29.11 -5.83
CA THR A 142 11.74 -30.02 -4.72
C THR A 142 11.22 -31.36 -5.25
N GLU A 143 10.33 -31.33 -6.24
CA GLU A 143 9.78 -32.54 -6.84
C GLU A 143 10.85 -33.32 -7.62
N LYS A 144 11.74 -32.62 -8.33
CA LYS A 144 12.89 -33.25 -8.99
C LYS A 144 13.79 -33.96 -7.99
N LEU A 145 14.19 -33.28 -6.92
CA LEU A 145 15.03 -33.87 -5.86
C LEU A 145 14.33 -35.06 -5.17
N ARG A 146 13.03 -34.96 -4.93
CA ARG A 146 12.22 -36.07 -4.40
C ARG A 146 12.27 -37.30 -5.31
N ASN A 147 12.13 -37.10 -6.63
CA ASN A 147 12.21 -38.18 -7.60
C ASN A 147 13.62 -38.79 -7.67
N ASP A 148 14.66 -37.97 -7.64
CA ASP A 148 16.05 -38.44 -7.60
C ASP A 148 16.34 -39.27 -6.33
N ILE A 149 15.82 -38.84 -5.18
CA ILE A 149 15.92 -39.60 -3.92
C ILE A 149 15.22 -40.95 -4.05
N GLU A 150 14.00 -41.00 -4.58
CA GLU A 150 13.26 -42.26 -4.70
C GLU A 150 13.96 -43.23 -5.67
N LYS A 151 14.52 -42.70 -6.77
CA LYS A 151 15.35 -43.48 -7.68
C LYS A 151 16.57 -44.08 -6.98
N MET A 152 17.36 -43.27 -6.26
CA MET A 152 18.52 -43.76 -5.51
C MET A 152 18.13 -44.80 -4.45
N ARG A 153 16.98 -44.63 -3.78
CA ARG A 153 16.48 -45.62 -2.81
C ARG A 153 16.15 -46.96 -3.47
N SER A 154 15.54 -46.93 -4.66
CA SER A 154 15.23 -48.15 -5.42
C SER A 154 16.49 -48.89 -5.87
N GLU A 155 17.50 -48.15 -6.37
CA GLU A 155 18.79 -48.70 -6.78
C GLU A 155 19.55 -49.31 -5.60
N LEU A 156 19.61 -48.61 -4.47
CA LEU A 156 20.25 -49.14 -3.25
C LEU A 156 19.56 -50.41 -2.75
N ARG A 157 18.24 -50.46 -2.79
CA ARG A 157 17.49 -51.65 -2.38
C ARG A 157 17.77 -52.84 -3.29
N TYR A 158 17.81 -52.61 -4.61
CA TYR A 158 18.20 -53.62 -5.57
C TYR A 158 19.61 -54.17 -5.31
N GLU A 159 20.60 -53.29 -5.05
CA GLU A 159 21.97 -53.74 -4.74
C GLU A 159 22.05 -54.50 -3.41
N ILE A 160 21.29 -54.10 -2.37
CA ILE A 160 21.19 -54.86 -1.10
C ILE A 160 20.63 -56.26 -1.35
N ASP A 161 19.54 -56.36 -2.10
CA ASP A 161 18.88 -57.64 -2.40
C ASP A 161 19.83 -58.56 -3.20
N LYS A 162 20.56 -57.99 -4.17
CA LYS A 162 21.57 -58.69 -4.96
C LYS A 162 22.73 -59.21 -4.11
N VAL A 163 23.32 -58.38 -3.24
CA VAL A 163 24.40 -58.81 -2.33
C VAL A 163 23.92 -59.87 -1.36
N THR A 164 22.71 -59.72 -0.80
CA THR A 164 22.11 -60.69 0.12
C THR A 164 21.87 -62.03 -0.56
N ALA A 165 21.38 -62.03 -1.81
CA ALA A 165 21.21 -63.24 -2.60
C ALA A 165 22.56 -63.91 -2.89
N GLY A 166 23.59 -63.14 -3.26
CA GLY A 166 24.96 -63.64 -3.45
C GLY A 166 25.50 -64.34 -2.20
N GLN A 167 25.41 -63.69 -1.04
CA GLN A 167 25.87 -64.28 0.22
C GLN A 167 25.11 -65.57 0.60
N ARG A 168 23.80 -65.63 0.33
CA ARG A 168 23.01 -66.85 0.53
C ARG A 168 23.48 -67.99 -0.38
N LEU A 169 23.83 -67.67 -1.63
CA LEU A 169 24.37 -68.66 -2.57
C LEU A 169 25.73 -69.17 -2.09
N ASP A 170 26.64 -68.28 -1.70
CA ASP A 170 27.97 -68.65 -1.19
C ASP A 170 27.88 -69.62 0.00
N LEU A 171 27.03 -69.30 0.99
CA LEU A 171 26.81 -70.17 2.16
C LEU A 171 26.22 -71.53 1.81
N ASN A 172 25.41 -71.62 0.76
CA ASN A 172 24.86 -72.90 0.30
C ASN A 172 25.91 -73.74 -0.43
N LEU A 173 26.87 -73.11 -1.11
CA LEU A 173 27.96 -73.79 -1.80
C LEU A 173 29.04 -74.34 -0.85
N GLU A 174 29.26 -73.70 0.30
CA GLU A 174 30.24 -74.16 1.31
C GLU A 174 29.76 -75.34 2.18
N ARG A 175 28.45 -75.63 2.16
CA ARG A 175 27.82 -76.70 2.95
C ARG A 175 27.50 -77.96 2.14
N GLY A 176 27.61 -77.90 0.82
CA GLY A 176 27.32 -78.99 -0.12
C GLY A 176 28.54 -79.80 -0.51
#